data_AF-A0A7S1K8E7-F1
#
_entry.id   AF-A0A7S1K8E7-F1
#
_cell.length_a   1.000
_cell.length_b   1.000
_cell.length_c   1.000
_cell.angle_alpha   90.00
_cell.angle_beta   90.00
_cell.angle_gamma   90.00
#
_symmetry.space_group_name_H-M   'P 1'
#
loop_
_entity.id
_entity.type
_entity.pdbx_description
1 polymer ?
#
loop_
_entity_poly.entity_id
_entity_poly.type
_entity_poly.pdbx_seq_one_letter_code
_entity_poly.pdbx_strand_id
1 'polypeptide(L)'
;MAQPPDGPDMALGADVGDEFLRQNFRDLRFEGQGRTSLVYSGIRKEDSRDLDDLGLALPPDTRVAIKKFKDKVQLPGMQEKYIPYRKLKEMSQNEYDNYRMAGEHRNVVKAYGRFSAYESDRAWEKSAYIALEYCSSDLGRQERRRSTTHIQYKGPLVEEACDAAYDLLMGLNHLHKSRLIHLDMK
;
A
#
# COMPACT_ATOMS: atom_id res chain seq x y z
N MET A 1 -13.81 5.06 25.71
CA MET A 1 -13.56 5.00 24.26
C MET A 1 -14.21 6.23 23.64
N ALA A 2 -13.44 7.14 23.06
CA ALA A 2 -13.99 8.35 22.45
C ALA A 2 -14.68 8.00 21.12
N GLN A 3 -15.88 8.53 20.88
CA GLN A 3 -16.55 8.40 19.59
C GLN A 3 -15.81 9.26 18.55
N PRO A 4 -15.59 8.75 17.32
CA PRO A 4 -15.01 9.56 16.25
C PRO A 4 -16.03 10.63 15.82
N PRO A 5 -15.58 11.87 15.53
CA PRO A 5 -16.48 12.91 15.05
C PRO A 5 -17.04 12.53 13.67
N ASP A 6 -18.38 12.48 13.56
CA ASP A 6 -19.13 12.15 12.35
C ASP A 6 -19.13 13.26 11.28
N GLY A 7 -18.26 14.27 11.42
CA GLY A 7 -18.17 15.41 10.51
C GLY A 7 -16.80 16.08 10.54
N PRO A 8 -16.47 16.88 9.52
CA PRO A 8 -15.16 17.49 9.43
C PRO A 8 -15.07 18.59 10.48
N ASP A 9 -14.30 18.37 11.54
CA ASP A 9 -13.72 19.50 12.26
C ASP A 9 -12.81 20.24 11.28
N MET A 10 -13.31 21.38 10.79
CA MET A 10 -12.65 22.32 9.89
C MET A 10 -11.56 23.11 10.62
N ALA A 11 -10.62 22.39 11.22
CA ALA A 11 -9.38 22.96 11.70
C ALA A 11 -8.28 21.92 11.52
N LEU A 12 -7.11 22.39 11.09
CA LEU A 12 -5.90 21.62 10.81
C LEU A 12 -5.87 20.92 9.45
N GLY A 13 -5.94 21.75 8.40
CA GLY A 13 -5.09 21.57 7.23
C GLY A 13 -3.62 21.88 7.56
N ALA A 14 -3.10 21.31 8.65
CA ALA A 14 -1.68 21.32 8.91
C ALA A 14 -1.10 20.06 8.27
N ASP A 15 0.01 20.25 7.58
CA ASP A 15 0.92 19.23 7.07
C ASP A 15 1.55 18.48 8.25
N VAL A 16 0.72 17.75 9.03
CA VAL A 16 1.14 16.91 10.14
C VAL A 16 1.78 15.69 9.49
N GLY A 17 3.05 15.85 9.12
CA GLY A 17 3.79 14.87 8.33
C GLY A 17 3.69 13.50 8.97
N ASP A 18 2.94 12.61 8.31
CA ASP A 18 2.61 11.23 8.69
C ASP A 18 3.39 10.71 9.90
N GLU A 19 2.91 11.06 11.09
CA GLU A 19 3.67 10.81 12.31
C GLU A 19 3.76 9.30 12.58
N PHE A 20 2.71 8.54 12.23
CA PHE A 20 2.76 7.08 12.21
C PHE A 20 3.93 6.55 11.38
N LEU A 21 4.10 7.05 10.15
CA LEU A 21 5.19 6.59 9.29
C LEU A 21 6.54 6.93 9.91
N ARG A 22 6.71 8.18 10.37
CA ARG A 22 7.99 8.66 10.91
C ARG A 22 8.38 7.99 12.22
N GLN A 23 7.41 7.66 13.07
CA GLN A 23 7.66 6.96 14.33
C GLN A 23 8.02 5.51 14.09
N ASN A 24 7.32 4.82 13.19
CA ASN A 24 7.44 3.37 13.02
C ASN A 24 8.44 2.91 11.94
N PHE A 25 8.89 3.82 11.06
CA PHE A 25 9.77 3.48 9.94
C PHE A 25 10.93 4.48 9.78
N ARG A 26 12.08 3.97 9.33
CA ARG A 26 13.26 4.73 8.92
C ARG A 26 13.54 4.56 7.43
N ASP A 27 14.38 5.41 6.85
CA ASP A 27 14.67 5.44 5.39
C ASP A 27 13.38 5.43 4.55
N LEU A 28 12.45 6.31 4.94
CA LEU A 28 11.18 6.50 4.26
C LEU A 28 11.39 7.11 2.88
N ARG A 29 10.82 6.49 1.86
CA ARG A 29 10.87 6.96 0.47
C ARG A 29 9.48 6.96 -0.11
N PHE A 30 9.17 7.98 -0.90
CA PHE A 30 7.94 8.01 -1.68
C PHE A 30 8.12 7.14 -2.93
N GLU A 31 7.25 6.15 -3.12
CA GLU A 31 7.32 5.21 -4.25
C GLU A 31 6.32 5.55 -5.35
N GLY A 32 5.19 6.15 -5.00
CA GLY A 32 4.21 6.59 -5.98
C GLY A 32 2.87 6.97 -5.38
N GLN A 33 1.97 7.42 -6.26
CA GLN A 33 0.60 7.72 -5.88
C GLN A 33 -0.39 7.12 -6.87
N GLY A 34 -1.45 6.54 -6.32
CA GLY A 34 -2.64 6.19 -7.05
C GLY A 34 -3.73 7.24 -6.89
N ARG A 35 -4.89 6.93 -7.48
CA ARG A 35 -6.10 7.76 -7.36
C ARG A 35 -6.53 7.95 -5.91
N THR A 36 -6.48 6.90 -5.11
CA THR A 36 -7.04 6.86 -3.74
C THR A 36 -5.99 6.62 -2.65
N SER A 37 -4.71 6.48 -3.02
CA SER A 37 -3.65 6.13 -2.07
C SER A 37 -2.30 6.72 -2.46
N LEU A 38 -1.43 6.80 -1.47
CA LEU A 38 -0.01 7.09 -1.58
C LEU A 38 0.74 5.82 -1.17
N VAL A 39 1.88 5.55 -1.80
CA VAL A 39 2.74 4.42 -1.44
C VAL A 39 4.10 4.96 -1.05
N TYR A 40 4.53 4.58 0.14
CA TYR A 40 5.87 4.81 0.66
C TYR A 40 6.59 3.47 0.77
N SER A 41 7.90 3.48 0.86
CA SER A 41 8.67 2.37 1.38
C SER A 41 9.45 2.82 2.60
N GLY A 42 9.72 1.90 3.53
CA GLY A 42 10.45 2.20 4.75
C GLY A 42 10.94 0.93 5.42
N ILE A 43 11.96 1.07 6.26
CA ILE A 43 12.49 0.00 7.09
C ILE A 43 11.80 0.08 8.45
N ARG A 44 11.16 -1.01 8.90
CA ARG A 44 10.57 -1.08 10.26
C ARG A 44 11.66 -0.83 11.30
N LYS A 45 11.41 0.10 12.23
CA LYS A 45 12.31 0.30 13.37
C LYS A 45 12.11 -0.79 14.42
N GLU A 46 13.15 -1.01 15.22
CA GLU A 46 13.13 -1.99 16.32
C GLU A 46 12.19 -1.56 17.46
N ASP A 47 12.05 -0.26 17.68
CA ASP A 47 11.28 0.36 18.77
C ASP A 47 9.82 0.71 18.38
N SER A 48 9.33 0.16 17.27
CA SER A 48 7.99 0.45 16.72
C SER A 48 6.85 -0.19 17.53
N ARG A 49 6.54 0.40 18.70
CA ARG A 49 5.48 -0.06 19.61
C ARG A 49 4.11 -0.16 18.95
N ASP A 50 3.75 0.80 18.10
CA ASP A 50 2.44 0.78 17.45
C ASP A 50 2.27 -0.45 16.56
N LEU A 51 3.32 -0.85 15.84
CA LEU A 51 3.27 -2.05 14.99
C LEU A 51 3.08 -3.32 15.82
N ASP A 52 3.72 -3.37 16.99
CA ASP A 52 3.64 -4.51 17.90
C ASP A 52 2.26 -4.61 18.56
N ASP A 53 1.70 -3.49 19.00
CA ASP A 53 0.36 -3.40 19.59
C ASP A 53 -0.74 -3.78 18.58
N LEU A 54 -0.47 -3.58 17.28
CA LEU A 54 -1.35 -3.99 16.17
C LEU A 54 -1.16 -5.46 15.76
N GLY A 55 -0.27 -6.19 16.44
CA GLY A 55 0.04 -7.59 16.13
C GLY A 55 0.72 -7.79 14.77
N LEU A 56 1.35 -6.74 14.23
CA LEU A 56 2.12 -6.83 12.99
C LEU A 56 3.46 -7.48 13.30
N ALA A 57 3.54 -8.81 13.15
CA ALA A 57 4.77 -9.58 13.32
C ALA A 57 5.75 -9.37 12.14
N LEU A 58 6.19 -8.12 11.95
CA LEU A 58 7.23 -7.75 11.02
C LEU A 58 8.57 -7.80 11.76
N PRO A 59 9.57 -8.60 11.30
CA PRO A 59 10.90 -8.55 11.89
C PRO A 59 11.47 -7.12 11.84
N PRO A 60 12.23 -6.69 12.86
CA PRO A 60 13.01 -5.45 12.76
C PRO A 60 13.85 -5.43 11.49
N ASP A 61 14.14 -4.24 10.97
CA ASP A 61 14.93 -4.03 9.75
C ASP A 61 14.33 -4.58 8.45
N THR A 62 13.09 -5.07 8.49
CA THR A 62 12.35 -5.45 7.28
C THR A 62 11.95 -4.20 6.51
N ARG A 63 12.34 -4.12 5.24
CA ARG A 63 11.80 -3.11 4.32
C ARG A 63 10.40 -3.53 3.87
N VAL A 64 9.46 -2.61 3.98
CA VAL A 64 8.07 -2.78 3.58
C VAL A 64 7.62 -1.66 2.66
N ALA A 65 6.62 -1.94 1.83
CA ALA A 65 5.82 -0.91 1.19
C ALA A 65 4.66 -0.54 2.13
N ILE A 66 4.41 0.75 2.34
CA ILE A 66 3.30 1.25 3.13
C ILE A 66 2.33 1.98 2.22
N LYS A 67 1.16 1.38 2.01
CA LYS A 67 0.05 2.01 1.29
C LYS A 67 -0.78 2.83 2.26
N LYS A 68 -0.74 4.16 2.14
CA LYS A 68 -1.59 5.11 2.86
C LYS A 68 -2.81 5.46 2.02
N PHE A 69 -4.01 5.35 2.57
CA PHE A 69 -5.23 5.82 1.91
C PHE A 69 -5.35 7.34 2.04
N LYS A 70 -5.67 8.01 0.93
CA LYS A 70 -5.88 9.46 0.92
C LYS A 70 -7.23 9.78 1.57
N ASP A 71 -7.23 10.67 2.55
CA ASP A 71 -8.45 11.24 3.14
C ASP A 71 -9.13 12.24 2.21
N LYS A 72 -8.39 12.77 1.24
CA LYS A 72 -8.87 13.66 0.19
C LYS A 72 -8.51 13.16 -1.20
N VAL A 73 -9.47 13.25 -2.11
CA VAL A 73 -9.26 12.88 -3.51
C VAL A 73 -9.68 14.01 -4.43
N GLN A 74 -8.79 14.34 -5.35
CA GLN A 74 -9.05 15.27 -6.44
C GLN A 74 -9.21 14.49 -7.73
N LEU A 75 -10.41 14.55 -8.31
CA LEU A 75 -10.66 13.99 -9.64
C LEU A 75 -10.42 15.08 -10.71
N PRO A 76 -9.94 14.72 -11.91
CA PRO A 76 -9.74 15.70 -12.98
C PRO A 76 -11.01 16.52 -13.22
N GLY A 77 -10.88 17.85 -13.17
CA GLY A 77 -12.01 18.77 -13.36
C GLY A 77 -13.00 18.88 -12.20
N MET A 78 -12.72 18.28 -11.04
CA MET A 78 -13.57 18.37 -9.85
C MET A 78 -12.86 19.02 -8.67
N GLN A 79 -13.65 19.63 -7.77
CA GLN A 79 -13.16 20.06 -6.47
C GLN A 79 -12.67 18.88 -5.64
N GLU A 80 -11.70 19.14 -4.77
CA GLU A 80 -11.21 18.17 -3.78
C GLU A 80 -12.38 17.66 -2.93
N LYS A 81 -12.52 16.33 -2.85
CA LYS A 81 -13.57 15.68 -2.09
C LYS A 81 -12.97 14.90 -0.94
N TYR A 82 -13.49 15.17 0.26
CA TYR A 82 -13.18 14.38 1.45
C TYR A 82 -13.82 13.00 1.36
N ILE A 83 -13.06 11.96 1.72
CA ILE A 83 -13.58 10.60 1.87
C ILE A 83 -13.98 10.42 3.34
N PRO A 84 -15.26 10.13 3.63
CA PRO A 84 -15.69 9.87 4.99
C PRO A 84 -14.91 8.71 5.61
N TYR A 85 -14.58 8.83 6.90
CA TYR A 85 -13.80 7.84 7.63
C TYR A 85 -14.36 6.42 7.47
N ARG A 86 -15.66 6.23 7.68
CA ARG A 86 -16.31 4.93 7.52
C ARG A 86 -15.96 4.28 6.19
N LYS A 87 -15.90 5.08 5.12
CA LYS A 87 -15.52 4.63 3.79
C LYS A 87 -14.02 4.33 3.68
N LEU A 88 -13.13 5.12 4.28
CA LEU A 88 -11.70 4.81 4.35
C LEU A 88 -11.43 3.49 5.10
N LYS A 89 -12.13 3.28 6.22
CA LYS A 89 -12.08 2.03 6.97
C LYS A 89 -12.55 0.86 6.12
N GLU A 90 -13.73 0.95 5.51
CA GLU A 90 -14.27 -0.08 4.62
C GLU A 90 -13.32 -0.38 3.45
N MET A 91 -12.77 0.66 2.79
CA MET A 91 -11.81 0.48 1.69
C MET A 91 -10.54 -0.23 2.12
N SER A 92 -9.91 0.22 3.23
CA SER A 92 -8.68 -0.40 3.74
C SER A 92 -8.93 -1.83 4.24
N GLN A 93 -10.06 -2.07 4.89
CA GLN A 93 -10.45 -3.40 5.39
C GLN A 93 -10.72 -4.36 4.23
N ASN A 94 -11.54 -3.97 3.26
CA ASN A 94 -11.85 -4.81 2.10
C ASN A 94 -10.59 -5.16 1.31
N GLU A 95 -9.68 -4.20 1.11
CA GLU A 95 -8.42 -4.48 0.43
C GLU A 95 -7.53 -5.43 1.25
N TYR A 96 -7.44 -5.23 2.57
CA TYR A 96 -6.69 -6.12 3.44
C TYR A 96 -7.28 -7.54 3.49
N ASP A 97 -8.60 -7.67 3.53
CA ASP A 97 -9.29 -8.96 3.51
C ASP A 97 -9.03 -9.72 2.21
N ASN A 98 -8.92 -9.03 1.06
CA ASN A 98 -8.50 -9.65 -0.19
C ASN A 98 -7.09 -10.25 -0.08
N TYR A 99 -6.13 -9.55 0.53
CA TYR A 99 -4.79 -10.10 0.78
C TYR A 99 -4.83 -11.30 1.73
N ARG A 100 -5.64 -11.23 2.80
CA ARG A 100 -5.80 -12.35 3.74
C ARG A 100 -6.42 -13.58 3.09
N MET A 101 -7.43 -13.37 2.25
CA MET A 101 -8.09 -14.44 1.47
C MET A 101 -7.15 -15.03 0.42
N ALA A 102 -6.32 -14.19 -0.21
CA ALA A 102 -5.28 -14.68 -1.12
C ALA A 102 -4.30 -15.60 -0.38
N GLY A 103 -3.95 -15.28 0.87
CA GLY A 103 -3.00 -16.05 1.66
C GLY A 103 -1.57 -15.95 1.12
N GLU A 104 -0.71 -16.87 1.51
CA GLU A 104 0.70 -16.84 1.10
C GLU A 104 0.94 -17.52 -0.24
N HIS A 105 1.54 -16.79 -1.19
CA HIS A 105 2.04 -17.33 -2.44
C HIS A 105 3.24 -16.51 -2.95
N ARG A 106 4.27 -17.18 -3.49
CA ARG A 106 5.50 -16.50 -3.94
C ARG A 106 5.31 -15.46 -5.05
N ASN A 107 4.22 -15.58 -5.83
CA ASN A 107 3.90 -14.67 -6.94
C ASN A 107 2.74 -13.72 -6.60
N VAL A 108 2.39 -13.57 -5.32
CA VAL A 108 1.38 -12.62 -4.83
C VAL A 108 1.99 -11.81 -3.70
N VAL A 109 1.95 -10.49 -3.82
CA VAL A 109 2.47 -9.58 -2.78
C VAL A 109 1.78 -9.86 -1.46
N LYS A 110 2.58 -10.12 -0.42
CA LYS A 110 2.06 -10.36 0.92
C LYS A 110 1.61 -9.07 1.59
N ALA A 111 0.50 -9.11 2.33
CA ALA A 111 0.16 -8.08 3.30
C ALA A 111 0.56 -8.55 4.70
N TYR A 112 1.38 -7.75 5.36
CA TYR A 112 1.81 -8.00 6.73
C TYR A 112 0.78 -7.51 7.74
N GLY A 113 0.07 -6.44 7.39
CA GLY A 113 -1.20 -6.14 8.03
C GLY A 113 -1.68 -4.72 7.80
N ARG A 114 -2.71 -4.36 8.56
CA ARG A 114 -3.48 -3.13 8.39
C ARG A 114 -3.44 -2.30 9.67
N PHE A 115 -3.28 -1.00 9.50
CA PHE A 115 -3.39 -0.03 10.57
C PHE A 115 -4.46 1.01 10.24
N SER A 116 -5.24 1.41 11.23
CA SER A 116 -6.09 2.60 11.14
C SER A 116 -5.87 3.46 12.36
N ALA A 117 -5.47 4.70 12.14
CA ALA A 117 -5.21 5.65 13.22
C ALA A 117 -6.46 5.86 14.10
N TYR A 118 -7.65 5.73 13.51
CA TYR A 118 -8.93 5.81 14.22
C TYR A 118 -9.27 4.62 15.13
N GLU A 119 -8.62 3.49 14.93
CA GLU A 119 -8.77 2.31 15.79
C GLU A 119 -7.69 2.29 16.88
N SER A 120 -6.91 3.37 16.98
CA SER A 120 -5.89 3.61 17.99
C SER A 120 -6.17 4.92 18.73
N ASP A 121 -5.30 5.28 19.66
CA ASP A 121 -5.24 6.59 20.31
C ASP A 121 -4.83 7.73 19.37
N ARG A 122 -4.54 7.41 18.09
CA ARG A 122 -4.12 8.35 17.04
C ARG A 122 -5.24 8.79 16.11
N ALA A 123 -6.50 8.75 16.54
CA ALA A 123 -7.65 9.06 15.69
C ALA A 123 -7.59 10.45 15.02
N TRP A 124 -6.83 11.38 15.60
CA TRP A 124 -6.56 12.71 15.08
C TRP A 124 -5.74 12.71 13.77
N GLU A 125 -4.98 11.66 13.44
CA GLU A 125 -4.21 11.54 12.18
C GLU A 125 -5.04 11.23 10.95
N LYS A 126 -6.30 10.83 11.17
CA LYS A 126 -7.29 10.60 10.12
C LYS A 126 -6.85 9.68 8.97
N SER A 127 -5.98 8.70 9.25
CA SER A 127 -5.31 7.91 8.23
C SER A 127 -5.51 6.39 8.39
N ALA A 128 -5.43 5.67 7.26
CA ALA A 128 -5.45 4.22 7.20
C ALA A 128 -4.29 3.72 6.32
N TYR A 129 -3.66 2.63 6.73
CA TYR A 129 -2.44 2.11 6.15
C TYR A 129 -2.51 0.59 5.99
N ILE A 130 -1.84 0.06 4.97
CA ILE A 130 -1.55 -1.37 4.82
C ILE A 130 -0.04 -1.51 4.62
N ALA A 131 0.60 -2.34 5.44
CA ALA A 131 1.99 -2.75 5.28
C ALA A 131 2.05 -3.98 4.37
N LEU A 132 2.82 -3.87 3.30
CA LEU A 132 2.95 -4.85 2.23
C LEU A 132 4.41 -5.25 2.04
N GLU A 133 4.63 -6.42 1.45
CA GLU A 133 5.92 -6.84 0.92
C GLU A 133 6.48 -5.79 -0.04
N TYR A 134 7.75 -5.43 0.17
CA TYR A 134 8.43 -4.46 -0.69
C TYR A 134 9.03 -5.15 -1.90
N CYS A 135 8.54 -4.81 -3.09
CA CYS A 135 9.17 -5.18 -4.36
C CYS A 135 10.03 -4.01 -4.86
N SER A 136 11.31 -4.25 -5.11
CA SER A 136 12.27 -3.20 -5.51
C SER A 136 11.98 -2.57 -6.88
N SER A 137 11.10 -3.18 -7.68
CA SER A 137 10.71 -2.68 -9.00
C SER A 137 9.42 -3.33 -9.49
N ASP A 138 8.55 -2.55 -10.15
CA ASP A 138 7.50 -3.07 -11.04
C ASP A 138 8.03 -3.31 -12.46
N LEU A 139 7.38 -4.22 -13.20
CA LEU A 139 7.75 -4.56 -14.58
C LEU A 139 7.77 -3.33 -15.49
N GLY A 140 6.76 -2.45 -15.42
CA GLY A 140 6.71 -1.24 -16.24
C GLY A 140 7.86 -0.26 -15.97
N ARG A 141 8.33 -0.13 -14.73
CA ARG A 141 9.49 0.69 -14.36
C ARG A 141 10.80 0.07 -14.84
N GLN A 142 10.90 -1.26 -14.87
CA GLN A 142 12.05 -1.95 -15.48
C GLN A 142 12.11 -1.67 -16.99
N GLU A 143 10.99 -1.78 -17.71
CA GLU A 143 10.92 -1.48 -19.13
C GLU A 143 11.29 -0.02 -19.44
N ARG A 144 10.74 0.95 -18.68
CA ARG A 144 11.05 2.37 -18.85
C ARG A 144 12.54 2.69 -18.63
N ARG A 145 13.17 2.09 -17.61
CA ARG A 145 14.62 2.28 -17.35
C ARG A 145 15.49 1.73 -18.49
N ARG A 146 15.13 0.57 -19.05
CA ARG A 146 15.84 -0.04 -20.18
C ARG A 146 15.67 0.75 -21.49
N SER A 147 14.59 1.54 -21.60
CA SER A 147 14.34 2.46 -22.73
C SER A 147 15.08 3.81 -22.63
N THR A 148 15.47 4.25 -21.43
CA THR A 148 16.18 5.54 -21.25
C THR A 148 17.66 5.52 -21.65
N THR A 149 18.30 4.36 -21.78
CA THR A 149 19.58 4.25 -22.48
C THR A 149 19.34 4.42 -23.98
N HIS A 150 20.10 5.26 -24.70
CA HIS A 150 19.96 5.55 -26.15
C HIS A 150 20.13 4.33 -27.11
N ILE A 151 20.04 3.13 -26.57
CA ILE A 151 19.98 1.87 -27.30
C ILE A 151 18.48 1.55 -27.44
N GLN A 152 17.98 1.39 -28.67
CA GLN A 152 16.61 0.94 -28.94
C GLN A 152 16.27 -0.25 -28.02
N TYR A 153 15.40 -0.02 -27.04
CA TYR A 153 14.89 -1.09 -26.19
C TYR A 153 14.07 -2.05 -27.06
N LYS A 154 14.54 -3.29 -27.17
CA LYS A 154 13.90 -4.34 -27.99
C LYS A 154 12.88 -5.19 -27.22
N GLY A 155 12.47 -4.74 -26.03
CA GLY A 155 11.69 -5.55 -25.10
C GLY A 155 12.56 -6.42 -24.20
N PRO A 156 11.95 -7.18 -23.27
CA PRO A 156 12.64 -8.22 -22.52
C PRO A 156 13.13 -9.33 -23.46
N LEU A 157 14.14 -10.10 -23.02
CA LEU A 157 14.49 -11.33 -23.72
C LEU A 157 13.30 -12.30 -23.66
N VAL A 158 13.14 -13.15 -24.69
CA VAL A 158 12.01 -14.10 -24.75
C VAL A 158 11.94 -14.98 -23.50
N GLU A 159 13.09 -15.45 -23.03
CA GLU A 159 13.18 -16.25 -21.79
C GLU A 159 12.70 -15.46 -20.56
N GLU A 160 13.16 -14.22 -20.38
CA GLU A 160 12.70 -13.34 -19.29
C GLU A 160 11.17 -13.10 -19.35
N ALA A 161 10.62 -12.94 -20.56
CA ALA A 161 9.19 -12.75 -20.76
C ALA A 161 8.39 -14.02 -20.45
N CYS A 162 8.89 -15.19 -20.84
CA CYS A 162 8.28 -16.49 -20.53
C CYS A 162 8.27 -16.75 -19.02
N ASP A 163 9.37 -16.47 -18.33
CA ASP A 163 9.47 -16.63 -16.87
C ASP A 163 8.50 -15.70 -16.15
N ALA A 164 8.45 -14.41 -16.54
CA ALA A 164 7.51 -13.45 -15.97
C ALA A 164 6.05 -13.85 -16.22
N ALA A 165 5.73 -14.33 -17.42
CA ALA A 165 4.40 -14.82 -17.74
C ALA A 165 4.03 -16.08 -16.93
N TYR A 166 4.97 -17.01 -16.76
CA TYR A 166 4.76 -18.19 -15.93
C TYR A 166 4.47 -17.82 -14.47
N ASP A 167 5.32 -16.97 -13.87
CA ASP A 167 5.14 -16.50 -12.50
C ASP A 167 3.80 -15.77 -12.31
N LEU A 168 3.40 -14.93 -13.28
CA LEU A 168 2.11 -14.25 -13.28
C LEU A 168 0.95 -15.27 -13.33
N LEU A 169 0.98 -16.23 -14.25
CA LEU A 169 -0.06 -17.25 -14.38
C LEU A 169 -0.17 -18.12 -13.12
N MET A 170 0.95 -18.44 -12.48
CA MET A 170 0.96 -19.15 -11.21
C MET A 170 0.29 -18.35 -10.09
N GLY A 171 0.59 -17.05 -9.99
CA GLY A 171 -0.08 -16.14 -9.05
C GLY A 171 -1.59 -16.02 -9.31
N LEU A 172 -2.00 -15.91 -10.57
CA LEU A 172 -3.42 -15.81 -10.95
C LEU A 172 -4.20 -17.09 -10.68
N ASN A 173 -3.61 -18.24 -11.02
CA ASN A 173 -4.19 -19.54 -10.69
C ASN A 173 -4.42 -19.68 -9.18
N HIS A 174 -3.46 -19.22 -8.38
CA HIS A 174 -3.60 -19.18 -6.92
C HIS A 174 -4.76 -18.28 -6.47
N LEU A 175 -4.83 -17.04 -6.96
CA LEU A 175 -5.93 -16.12 -6.63
C LEU A 175 -7.30 -16.70 -7.00
N HIS A 176 -7.42 -17.32 -8.17
CA HIS A 176 -8.67 -17.92 -8.63
C HIS A 176 -9.08 -19.13 -7.78
N LYS A 177 -8.13 -19.96 -7.32
CA LYS A 177 -8.41 -21.04 -6.36
C LYS A 177 -8.93 -20.51 -5.03
N SER A 178 -8.47 -19.34 -4.62
CA SER A 178 -8.99 -18.59 -3.46
C SER A 178 -10.28 -17.81 -3.75
N ARG A 179 -10.90 -17.99 -4.92
CA ARG A 179 -12.14 -17.31 -5.36
C ARG A 179 -12.02 -15.78 -5.46
N LEU A 180 -10.82 -15.27 -5.69
CA LEU A 180 -10.55 -13.85 -5.92
C LEU A 180 -10.38 -13.58 -7.42
N ILE A 181 -10.80 -12.40 -7.87
CA ILE A 181 -10.62 -11.93 -9.25
C ILE A 181 -9.95 -10.55 -9.17
N HIS A 182 -8.83 -10.35 -9.87
CA HIS A 182 -8.02 -9.12 -9.74
C HIS A 182 -8.67 -7.88 -10.37
N LEU A 183 -9.41 -8.03 -11.48
CA LEU A 183 -10.15 -6.97 -12.21
C LEU A 183 -9.34 -5.81 -12.83
N ASP A 184 -8.09 -5.58 -12.42
CA ASP A 184 -7.20 -4.51 -12.93
C ASP A 184 -5.77 -5.03 -13.21
N MET A 185 -5.66 -6.16 -13.90
CA MET A 185 -4.37 -6.71 -14.32
C MET A 185 -3.85 -5.95 -15.54
N LYS A 186 -2.60 -5.47 -15.47
CA LYS A 186 -1.94 -4.64 -16.49
C LYS A 186 -0.43 -4.71 -16.39
#